data_AF-A0A2A2I0L4-F1
#
_entry.id   AF-A0A2A2I0L4-F1
#
_cell.length_a   1.000
_cell.length_b   1.000
_cell.length_c   1.000
_cell.angle_alpha   90.00
_cell.angle_beta   90.00
_cell.angle_gamma   90.00
#
_symmetry.space_group_name_H-M   'P 1'
#
loop_
_entity.id
_entity.type
_entity.pdbx_description
1 polymer ?
#
loop_
_entity_poly.entity_id
_entity_poly.type
_entity_poly.pdbx_seq_one_letter_code
_entity_poly.pdbx_strand_id
1 'polypeptide(L)'
;MKGLNKLALATAVAAAPFAAQAELKAMDDSSMGNVTGQSGVTIELETQVDIDTVTYTDEGQFNLSNVAIGGGDGDASNGVNGKLDNLKIDIDVEADGDAVIQVGTTEFVDTDGDGVPDQPVPIDFGVSVGSASLNATDGSGDSTLLASNIGIEGDIA
;
A
#
# COMPACT_ATOMS: atom_id res chain seq x y z
N MET A 1 37.37 47.41 49.14
CA MET A 1 36.29 47.08 48.17
C MET A 1 36.37 45.61 47.77
N LYS A 2 35.69 44.70 48.49
CA LYS A 2 35.59 43.27 48.10
C LYS A 2 34.18 42.66 48.26
N GLY A 3 33.23 43.40 48.82
CA GLY A 3 31.84 42.94 49.06
C GLY A 3 30.82 43.44 48.04
N LEU A 4 31.02 44.62 47.45
CA LEU A 4 30.02 45.27 46.59
C LEU A 4 29.82 44.53 45.24
N ASN A 5 30.87 43.93 44.68
CA ASN A 5 30.80 43.17 43.42
C ASN A 5 30.06 41.83 43.56
N LYS A 6 30.06 41.23 44.77
CA LYS A 6 29.40 39.94 45.00
C LYS A 6 27.89 40.10 45.21
N LEU A 7 27.50 41.18 45.88
CA LEU A 7 26.09 41.55 46.06
C LEU A 7 25.45 41.89 44.72
N ALA A 8 26.05 42.75 43.90
CA ALA A 8 25.52 43.09 42.58
C ALA A 8 25.39 41.87 41.64
N LEU A 9 26.34 40.95 41.71
CA LEU A 9 26.29 39.71 40.93
C LEU A 9 25.19 38.77 41.42
N ALA A 10 25.00 38.65 42.74
CA ALA A 10 23.91 37.86 43.32
C ALA A 10 22.53 38.45 42.98
N THR A 11 22.38 39.78 42.95
CA THR A 11 21.13 40.42 42.48
C THR A 11 20.90 40.22 40.99
N ALA A 12 21.94 40.27 40.16
CA ALA A 12 21.83 40.01 38.72
C ALA A 12 21.41 38.56 38.42
N VAL A 13 21.98 37.59 39.14
CA VAL A 13 21.61 36.16 39.00
C VAL A 13 20.20 35.89 39.53
N ALA A 14 19.79 36.56 40.61
CA ALA A 14 18.42 36.46 41.14
C ALA A 14 17.37 37.17 40.27
N ALA A 15 17.77 38.14 39.44
CA ALA A 15 16.89 38.85 38.50
C ALA A 15 16.77 38.15 37.13
N ALA A 16 17.73 37.30 36.77
CA ALA A 16 17.72 36.53 35.52
C ALA A 16 16.47 35.65 35.28
N PRO A 17 15.83 34.99 36.28
CA PRO A 17 14.65 34.16 36.04
C PRO A 17 13.39 34.97 35.69
N PHE A 18 13.36 36.27 35.97
CA PHE A 18 12.25 37.14 35.55
C PHE A 18 12.37 37.60 34.09
N ALA A 19 13.57 37.52 33.50
CA ALA A 19 13.80 37.74 32.07
C ALA A 19 13.68 36.46 31.24
N ALA A 20 13.80 35.29 31.88
CA ALA A 20 13.49 33.99 31.30
C ALA A 20 12.03 33.60 31.57
N GLN A 21 11.09 34.50 31.24
CA GLN A 21 9.72 34.06 31.00
C GLN A 21 9.76 33.24 29.72
N ALA A 22 9.74 31.90 29.85
CA ALA A 22 9.40 31.05 28.73
C ALA A 22 8.02 31.50 28.26
N GLU A 23 7.98 32.24 27.16
CA GLU A 23 6.77 32.76 26.56
C GLU A 23 5.96 31.55 26.09
N LEU A 24 5.08 31.04 26.97
CA LEU A 24 4.13 30.00 26.61
C LEU A 24 3.11 30.65 25.67
N LYS A 25 3.48 30.72 24.40
CA LYS A 25 2.62 31.17 23.32
C LYS A 25 1.54 30.12 23.13
N ALA A 26 0.35 30.40 23.64
CA ALA A 26 -0.83 29.60 23.33
C ALA A 26 -0.99 29.56 21.81
N MET A 27 -0.95 28.36 21.23
CA MET A 27 -1.29 28.19 19.82
C MET A 27 -2.76 28.58 19.64
N ASP A 28 -3.00 29.55 18.77
CA ASP A 28 -4.35 29.96 18.36
C ASP A 28 -4.98 28.83 17.52
N ASP A 29 -6.31 28.71 17.58
CA ASP A 29 -7.08 27.73 16.80
C ASP A 29 -6.85 27.92 15.29
N SER A 30 -6.46 29.12 14.82
CA SER A 30 -6.03 29.32 13.42
C SER A 30 -4.70 28.64 13.09
N SER A 31 -3.77 28.58 14.05
CA SER A 31 -2.51 27.83 13.91
C SER A 31 -2.73 26.32 14.07
N MET A 32 -3.72 25.91 14.88
CA MET A 32 -4.15 24.51 15.00
C MET A 32 -5.02 24.04 13.82
N GLY A 33 -5.76 24.93 13.17
CA GLY A 33 -6.55 24.65 11.97
C GLY A 33 -5.68 24.45 10.72
N ASN A 34 -4.44 24.96 10.76
CA ASN A 34 -3.42 24.68 9.75
C ASN A 34 -2.69 23.33 9.99
N VAL A 35 -2.99 22.64 11.10
CA VAL A 35 -2.63 21.25 11.33
C VAL A 35 -3.79 20.40 10.83
N THR A 36 -4.00 20.37 9.52
CA THR A 36 -4.82 19.32 8.92
C THR A 36 -4.01 18.03 8.96
N GLY A 37 -4.66 16.87 9.12
CA GLY A 37 -4.01 15.57 9.20
C GLY A 37 -3.37 15.15 7.88
N GLN A 38 -2.27 15.81 7.52
CA GLN A 38 -1.48 15.68 6.28
C GLN A 38 -0.68 14.36 6.19
N SER A 39 -1.07 13.32 6.92
CA SER A 39 -0.55 12.00 6.62
C SER A 39 -1.59 11.34 5.75
N GLY A 40 -1.24 11.16 4.47
CA GLY A 40 -1.99 10.33 3.54
C GLY A 40 -2.33 8.95 4.13
N VAL A 41 -3.13 8.20 3.38
CA VAL A 41 -3.59 6.87 3.78
C VAL A 41 -2.61 5.82 3.24
N THR A 42 -2.01 5.05 4.14
CA THR A 42 -1.30 3.81 3.80
C THR A 42 -2.24 2.62 3.93
N ILE A 43 -2.31 1.80 2.88
CA ILE A 43 -3.08 0.55 2.84
C ILE A 43 -2.09 -0.60 2.59
N GLU A 44 -2.01 -1.55 3.51
CA GLU A 44 -1.35 -2.84 3.26
C GLU A 44 -2.42 -3.85 2.85
N LEU A 45 -2.18 -4.57 1.75
CA LEU A 45 -3.14 -5.49 1.15
C LEU A 45 -2.62 -6.93 1.25
N GLU A 46 -3.47 -7.82 1.76
CA GLU A 46 -3.29 -9.26 1.66
C GLU A 46 -4.63 -9.85 1.20
N THR A 47 -4.71 -10.35 -0.03
CA THR A 47 -6.00 -10.76 -0.62
C THR A 47 -5.87 -11.90 -1.61
N GLN A 48 -6.84 -12.81 -1.58
CA GLN A 48 -7.08 -13.78 -2.64
C GLN A 48 -8.54 -13.68 -3.05
N VAL A 49 -8.80 -13.68 -4.36
CA VAL A 49 -10.15 -13.60 -4.91
C VAL A 49 -10.43 -14.87 -5.69
N ASP A 50 -11.45 -15.62 -5.25
CA ASP A 50 -11.97 -16.78 -5.96
C ASP A 50 -13.31 -16.46 -6.59
N ILE A 51 -13.45 -16.75 -7.88
CA ILE A 51 -14.65 -16.50 -8.68
C ILE A 51 -15.03 -17.83 -9.35
N ASP A 52 -16.23 -18.30 -9.04
CA ASP A 52 -16.75 -19.56 -9.60
C ASP A 52 -16.86 -19.49 -11.12
N THR A 53 -17.53 -18.46 -11.67
CA THR A 53 -17.59 -18.25 -13.11
C THR A 53 -17.78 -16.77 -13.47
N VAL A 54 -17.05 -16.32 -14.49
CA VAL A 54 -17.32 -15.07 -15.21
C VAL A 54 -18.00 -15.42 -16.52
N THR A 55 -19.24 -14.98 -16.71
CA THR A 55 -20.02 -15.23 -17.93
C THR A 55 -20.24 -13.93 -18.69
N TYR A 56 -19.77 -13.87 -19.92
CA TYR A 56 -20.20 -12.88 -20.90
C TYR A 56 -21.31 -13.48 -21.78
N THR A 57 -22.41 -12.76 -21.98
CA THR A 57 -23.57 -13.23 -22.75
C THR A 57 -23.86 -12.30 -23.92
N ASP A 58 -23.81 -12.84 -25.14
CA ASP A 58 -24.17 -12.17 -26.40
C ASP A 58 -24.58 -13.23 -27.44
N GLU A 59 -25.90 -13.47 -27.60
CA GLU A 59 -26.55 -14.55 -28.37
C GLU A 59 -26.15 -16.01 -28.03
N GLY A 60 -24.98 -16.20 -27.43
CA GLY A 60 -24.47 -17.36 -26.71
C GLY A 60 -23.71 -16.90 -25.46
N GLN A 61 -22.94 -17.79 -24.85
CA GLN A 61 -22.18 -17.48 -23.64
C GLN A 61 -20.70 -17.80 -23.80
N PHE A 62 -19.85 -16.88 -23.35
CA PHE A 62 -18.44 -17.14 -23.08
C PHE A 62 -18.26 -17.23 -21.56
N ASN A 63 -17.73 -18.36 -21.10
CA ASN A 63 -17.54 -18.65 -19.68
C ASN A 63 -16.06 -18.82 -19.37
N LEU A 64 -15.61 -18.15 -18.31
CA LEU A 64 -14.36 -18.43 -17.61
C LEU A 64 -14.73 -19.04 -16.26
N SER A 65 -14.38 -20.31 -16.03
CA SER A 65 -14.72 -21.03 -14.81
C SER A 65 -13.49 -21.23 -13.92
N ASN A 66 -13.73 -21.23 -12.60
CA ASN A 66 -12.72 -21.35 -11.56
C ASN A 66 -11.61 -20.33 -11.75
N VAL A 67 -11.97 -19.05 -11.70
CA VAL A 67 -11.00 -17.94 -11.80
C VAL A 67 -10.49 -17.64 -10.39
N ALA A 68 -9.18 -17.59 -10.20
CA ALA A 68 -8.57 -17.13 -8.97
C ALA A 68 -7.57 -16.01 -9.27
N ILE A 69 -7.43 -15.07 -8.34
CA ILE A 69 -6.46 -13.97 -8.38
C ILE A 69 -5.77 -13.92 -7.02
N GLY A 70 -4.44 -13.88 -7.00
CA GLY A 70 -3.65 -13.93 -5.77
C GLY A 70 -2.16 -13.70 -6.03
N GLY A 71 -1.32 -14.30 -5.18
CA GLY A 71 0.13 -14.31 -5.35
C GLY A 71 0.54 -15.29 -6.45
N GLY A 72 1.70 -15.07 -7.05
CA GLY A 72 2.21 -15.89 -8.14
C GLY A 72 2.70 -17.26 -7.66
N ASP A 73 2.58 -18.31 -8.48
CA ASP A 73 3.12 -19.65 -8.16
C ASP A 73 4.65 -19.75 -8.39
N GLY A 74 5.23 -18.81 -9.14
CA GLY A 74 6.66 -18.77 -9.45
C GLY A 74 7.13 -19.86 -10.43
N ASP A 75 6.22 -20.75 -10.85
CA ASP A 75 6.46 -21.87 -11.77
C ASP A 75 5.47 -21.90 -12.94
N ALA A 76 4.69 -20.83 -13.15
CA ALA A 76 3.75 -20.63 -14.27
C ALA A 76 2.75 -21.78 -14.51
N SER A 77 2.59 -22.67 -13.53
CA SER A 77 1.90 -23.96 -13.71
C SER A 77 0.42 -23.86 -13.37
N ASN A 78 0.11 -23.14 -12.28
CA ASN A 78 -1.24 -22.93 -11.79
C ASN A 78 -1.66 -21.47 -11.80
N GLY A 79 -0.76 -20.52 -12.02
CA GLY A 79 -1.05 -19.09 -12.02
C GLY A 79 -1.05 -18.48 -10.61
N VAL A 80 -1.79 -19.08 -9.68
CA VAL A 80 -1.98 -18.54 -8.33
C VAL A 80 -1.46 -19.50 -7.26
N ASN A 81 -0.67 -18.97 -6.32
CA ASN A 81 -0.26 -19.67 -5.11
C ASN A 81 -0.39 -18.73 -3.90
N GLY A 82 -1.49 -18.90 -3.16
CA GLY A 82 -1.76 -18.07 -1.99
C GLY A 82 -2.32 -16.68 -2.34
N LYS A 83 -2.13 -15.74 -1.42
CA LYS A 83 -2.70 -14.40 -1.49
C LYS A 83 -1.72 -13.46 -2.18
N LEU A 84 -2.26 -12.46 -2.87
CA LEU A 84 -1.50 -11.27 -3.24
C LEU A 84 -1.15 -10.56 -1.94
N ASP A 85 0.12 -10.54 -1.60
CA ASP A 85 0.65 -9.99 -0.36
C ASP A 85 1.84 -9.07 -0.63
N ASN A 86 2.49 -8.63 0.45
CA ASN A 86 3.61 -7.68 0.44
C ASN A 86 3.34 -6.39 -0.35
N LEU A 87 2.07 -6.04 -0.57
CA LEU A 87 1.64 -4.86 -1.32
C LEU A 87 1.24 -3.74 -0.38
N LYS A 88 1.83 -2.56 -0.60
CA LYS A 88 1.52 -1.31 0.07
C LYS A 88 1.05 -0.28 -0.95
N ILE A 89 -0.04 0.41 -0.62
CA ILE A 89 -0.53 1.56 -1.38
C ILE A 89 -0.49 2.78 -0.47
N ASP A 90 0.32 3.77 -0.84
CA ASP A 90 0.33 5.09 -0.21
C ASP A 90 -0.48 6.07 -1.06
N ILE A 91 -1.51 6.65 -0.47
CA ILE A 91 -2.40 7.62 -1.11
C ILE A 91 -2.29 8.94 -0.37
N ASP A 92 -1.88 10.00 -1.05
CA ASP A 92 -1.88 11.35 -0.51
C ASP A 92 -2.63 12.32 -1.44
N VAL A 93 -3.07 13.45 -0.91
CA VAL A 93 -3.68 14.53 -1.70
C VAL A 93 -2.81 15.77 -1.55
N GLU A 94 -2.20 16.19 -2.65
CA GLU A 94 -1.31 17.35 -2.69
C GLU A 94 -2.07 18.67 -2.52
N ALA A 95 -1.33 19.75 -2.25
CA ALA A 95 -1.90 21.06 -1.97
C ALA A 95 -2.67 21.69 -3.15
N ASP A 96 -2.42 21.23 -4.37
CA ASP A 96 -3.18 21.60 -5.57
C ASP A 96 -4.43 20.74 -5.80
N GLY A 97 -4.63 19.70 -4.98
CA GLY A 97 -5.78 18.80 -5.00
C GLY A 97 -5.57 17.51 -5.78
N ASP A 98 -4.38 17.28 -6.33
CA ASP A 98 -4.07 16.03 -7.05
C ASP A 98 -3.83 14.87 -6.07
N ALA A 99 -4.26 13.67 -6.46
CA ALA A 99 -3.97 12.47 -5.70
C ALA A 99 -2.65 11.86 -6.16
N VAL A 100 -1.71 11.68 -5.22
CA VAL A 100 -0.48 10.92 -5.43
C VAL A 100 -0.70 9.52 -4.88
N ILE A 101 -0.72 8.53 -5.77
CA ILE A 101 -0.91 7.13 -5.42
C ILE A 101 0.36 6.38 -5.79
N GLN A 102 1.00 5.78 -4.80
CA GLN A 102 2.19 4.96 -4.96
C GLN A 102 1.87 3.53 -4.56
N VAL A 103 2.22 2.58 -5.40
CA VAL A 103 2.18 1.15 -5.07
C VAL A 103 3.61 0.68 -4.92
N GLY A 104 3.91 0.00 -3.84
CA GLY A 104 5.24 -0.51 -3.54
C GLY A 104 5.19 -1.74 -2.65
N THR A 105 6.33 -2.40 -2.54
CA THR A 105 6.48 -3.60 -1.72
C THR A 105 6.70 -3.26 -0.24
N THR A 106 6.24 -4.12 0.66
CA THR A 106 6.65 -4.10 2.08
C THR A 106 7.86 -4.99 2.34
N GLU A 107 8.27 -5.80 1.37
CA GLU A 107 9.35 -6.76 1.51
C GLU A 107 10.66 -6.23 0.90
N PHE A 108 11.72 -6.32 1.69
CA PHE A 108 13.07 -5.92 1.29
C PHE A 108 14.06 -7.02 1.63
N VAL A 109 15.06 -7.21 0.78
CA VAL A 109 16.12 -8.20 0.93
C VAL A 109 17.49 -7.53 0.94
N ASP A 110 18.36 -8.02 1.82
CA ASP A 110 19.79 -7.68 1.82
C ASP A 110 20.47 -8.48 0.69
N THR A 111 20.88 -7.77 -0.36
CA THR A 111 21.54 -8.38 -1.53
C THR A 111 23.05 -8.28 -1.46
N ASP A 112 23.62 -7.41 -0.63
CA ASP A 112 25.07 -7.12 -0.57
C ASP A 112 25.78 -7.75 0.65
N GLY A 113 25.02 -8.31 1.59
CA GLY A 113 25.47 -9.05 2.75
C GLY A 113 25.90 -8.16 3.92
N ASP A 114 25.49 -6.89 3.95
CA ASP A 114 25.84 -5.95 5.02
C ASP A 114 24.94 -6.06 6.27
N GLY A 115 23.87 -6.86 6.19
CA GLY A 115 22.88 -7.08 7.24
C GLY A 115 21.72 -6.08 7.24
N VAL A 116 21.61 -5.22 6.23
CA VAL A 116 20.58 -4.19 6.07
C VAL A 116 19.74 -4.51 4.83
N PRO A 117 18.46 -4.87 4.98
CA PRO A 117 17.57 -5.03 3.82
C PRO A 117 17.36 -3.69 3.11
N ASP A 118 17.81 -3.61 1.85
CA ASP A 118 17.85 -2.36 1.10
C ASP A 118 17.30 -2.48 -0.34
N GLN A 119 17.15 -3.71 -0.87
CA GLN A 119 16.56 -3.96 -2.18
C GLN A 119 15.09 -4.37 -2.07
N PRO A 120 14.16 -3.68 -2.74
CA PRO A 120 12.75 -4.06 -2.73
C PRO A 120 12.55 -5.38 -3.48
N VAL A 121 11.77 -6.28 -2.90
CA VAL A 121 11.32 -7.51 -3.57
C VAL A 121 10.07 -7.20 -4.39
N PRO A 122 10.04 -7.47 -5.71
CA PRO A 122 8.85 -7.28 -6.52
C PRO A 122 7.65 -8.04 -5.95
N ILE A 123 6.47 -7.45 -6.05
CA ILE A 123 5.23 -8.09 -5.59
C ILE A 123 4.81 -9.09 -6.66
N ASP A 124 4.79 -10.37 -6.35
CA ASP A 124 4.29 -11.37 -7.28
C ASP A 124 2.76 -11.28 -7.39
N PHE A 125 2.24 -11.55 -8.58
CA PHE A 125 0.81 -11.70 -8.79
C PHE A 125 0.52 -12.87 -9.70
N GLY A 126 -0.65 -13.45 -9.48
CA GLY A 126 -1.15 -14.61 -10.16
C GLY A 126 -2.60 -14.45 -10.59
N VAL A 127 -2.93 -15.00 -11.75
CA VAL A 127 -4.30 -15.26 -12.19
C VAL A 127 -4.38 -16.68 -12.74
N SER A 128 -5.31 -17.47 -12.21
CA SER A 128 -5.59 -18.82 -12.68
C SER A 128 -6.99 -18.87 -13.28
N VAL A 129 -7.17 -19.59 -14.39
CA VAL A 129 -8.49 -19.92 -14.94
C VAL A 129 -8.56 -21.41 -15.20
N GLY A 130 -9.51 -22.09 -14.57
CA GLY A 130 -9.74 -23.51 -14.77
C GLY A 130 -10.09 -23.85 -16.22
N SER A 131 -11.04 -23.11 -16.83
CA SER A 131 -11.38 -23.28 -18.24
C SER A 131 -12.04 -22.07 -18.88
N ALA A 132 -11.82 -21.90 -20.18
CA ALA A 132 -12.53 -20.98 -21.05
C ALA A 132 -13.40 -21.77 -22.04
N SER A 133 -14.72 -21.53 -22.07
CA SER A 133 -15.65 -22.25 -22.94
C SER A 133 -16.68 -21.33 -23.62
N LEU A 134 -17.24 -21.82 -24.73
CA LEU A 134 -18.41 -21.26 -25.39
C LEU A 134 -19.60 -22.20 -25.17
N ASN A 135 -20.74 -21.66 -24.75
CA ASN A 135 -21.97 -22.42 -24.56
C ASN A 135 -23.09 -21.81 -25.40
N ALA A 136 -23.83 -22.65 -26.12
CA ALA A 136 -25.00 -22.23 -26.88
C ALA A 136 -26.18 -21.93 -25.94
N THR A 137 -26.96 -20.89 -26.27
CA THR A 137 -28.19 -20.54 -25.54
C THR A 137 -29.46 -20.76 -26.37
N ASP A 138 -29.35 -21.41 -27.52
CA ASP A 138 -30.47 -21.76 -28.41
C ASP A 138 -31.22 -23.05 -28.00
N GLY A 139 -30.80 -23.69 -26.90
CA GLY A 139 -31.37 -24.94 -26.40
C GLY A 139 -30.77 -26.20 -27.01
N SER A 140 -29.78 -26.10 -27.90
CA SER A 140 -29.03 -27.25 -28.43
C SER A 140 -28.24 -27.99 -27.34
N GLY A 141 -27.77 -27.26 -26.32
CA GLY A 141 -26.84 -27.76 -25.30
C GLY A 141 -25.40 -27.86 -25.82
N ASP A 142 -25.10 -27.29 -26.98
CA ASP A 142 -23.77 -27.31 -27.57
C ASP A 142 -22.78 -26.51 -26.72
N SER A 143 -21.57 -27.06 -26.55
CA SER A 143 -20.47 -26.36 -25.89
C SER A 143 -19.13 -26.65 -26.57
N THR A 144 -18.21 -25.69 -26.50
CA THR A 144 -16.84 -25.82 -27.00
C THR A 144 -15.87 -25.39 -25.91
N LEU A 145 -14.96 -26.27 -25.51
CA LEU A 145 -13.82 -25.91 -24.68
C LEU A 145 -12.77 -25.20 -25.56
N LEU A 146 -12.38 -23.99 -25.19
CA LEU A 146 -11.35 -23.23 -25.90
C LEU A 146 -9.96 -23.51 -25.32
N ALA A 147 -9.86 -23.48 -23.99
CA ALA A 147 -8.63 -23.70 -23.25
C ALA A 147 -8.93 -24.10 -21.80
N SER A 148 -7.98 -24.75 -21.15
CA SER A 148 -8.07 -25.18 -19.76
C SER A 148 -6.72 -25.08 -19.07
N ASN A 149 -6.72 -24.98 -17.74
CA ASN A 149 -5.52 -24.86 -16.92
C ASN A 149 -4.64 -23.67 -17.36
N ILE A 150 -5.26 -22.49 -17.39
CA ILE A 150 -4.59 -21.25 -17.80
C ILE A 150 -3.99 -20.63 -16.53
N GLY A 151 -2.67 -20.46 -16.51
CA GLY A 151 -1.96 -19.67 -15.50
C GLY A 151 -1.37 -18.41 -16.13
N ILE A 152 -1.49 -17.28 -15.43
CA ILE A 152 -0.86 -16.01 -15.78
C ILE A 152 -0.16 -15.53 -14.51
N GLU A 153 1.12 -15.22 -14.62
CA GLU A 153 1.95 -14.76 -13.51
C GLU A 153 2.76 -13.55 -13.95
N GLY A 154 3.15 -12.73 -12.99
CA GLY A 154 4.09 -11.65 -13.20
C GLY A 154 4.41 -10.94 -11.91
N ASP A 155 5.27 -9.93 -12.02
CA ASP A 155 5.70 -9.12 -10.89
C ASP A 155 5.25 -7.67 -11.09
N ILE A 156 4.88 -7.02 -9.99
CA ILE A 156 4.66 -5.58 -9.91
C ILE A 156 5.94 -4.97 -9.35
N ALA A 157 6.60 -4.13 -10.15
CA ALA A 157 7.87 -3.46 -9.84
C ALA A 157 7.81 -1.97 -10.18
#